data_AF-A0A7C3BCZ5-F1
#
_entry.id   AF-A0A7C3BCZ5-F1
#
_cell.length_a   1.000
_cell.length_b   1.000
_cell.length_c   1.000
_cell.angle_alpha   90.00
_cell.angle_beta   90.00
_cell.angle_gamma   90.00
#
_symmetry.space_group_name_H-M   'P 1'
#
loop_
_entity.id
_entity.type
_entity.pdbx_description
1 polymer ?
#
loop_
_entity_poly.entity_id
_entity_poly.type
_entity_poly.pdbx_seq_one_letter_code
_entity_poly.pdbx_strand_id
1 'polypeptide(L)' 'MSKSNVNRKGNYLGLSMAMGLVIGGAIGLLLNNLVLFAGGGLVLGLAIGTALDRNRKSTDA' A
#
# COMPACT_ATOMS: atom_id res chain seq x y z
N MET A 1 -30.10 -15.20 -3.31
CA MET A 1 -29.15 -14.77 -2.26
C MET A 1 -27.75 -14.72 -2.87
N SER A 2 -27.34 -13.56 -3.42
CA SER A 2 -26.06 -13.45 -4.13
C SER A 2 -24.91 -13.41 -3.13
N LYS A 3 -24.07 -14.45 -3.15
CA LYS A 3 -22.83 -14.56 -2.38
C LYS A 3 -21.89 -13.48 -2.90
N SER A 4 -21.75 -12.37 -2.16
CA SER A 4 -20.73 -11.35 -2.41
C SER A 4 -19.35 -11.96 -2.22
N ASN A 5 -18.84 -12.58 -3.28
CA ASN A 5 -17.44 -13.01 -3.37
C ASN A 5 -16.59 -11.76 -3.47
N VAL A 6 -16.34 -11.12 -2.33
CA VAL A 6 -15.27 -10.12 -2.17
C VAL A 6 -13.97 -10.88 -2.39
N ASN A 7 -13.55 -10.91 -3.65
CA ASN A 7 -12.29 -11.48 -4.09
C ASN A 7 -11.17 -10.77 -3.33
N ARG A 8 -10.71 -11.36 -2.22
CA ARG A 8 -9.61 -10.86 -1.36
C ARG A 8 -8.24 -10.97 -2.02
N LYS A 9 -8.16 -10.89 -3.35
CA LYS A 9 -6.90 -11.04 -4.09
C LYS A 9 -6.09 -9.73 -4.20
N GLY A 10 -6.46 -8.68 -3.46
CA GLY A 10 -5.78 -7.37 -3.50
C GLY A 10 -5.59 -6.70 -2.14
N ASN A 11 -5.70 -7.44 -1.03
CA ASN A 11 -5.72 -6.83 0.31
C ASN A 11 -4.38 -6.23 0.75
N TYR A 12 -3.26 -6.79 0.27
CA TYR A 12 -1.93 -6.40 0.73
C TYR A 12 -1.38 -5.15 0.03
N LEU A 13 -1.74 -4.97 -1.26
CA LEU A 13 -1.43 -3.76 -2.03
C LEU A 13 -2.13 -2.53 -1.45
N GLY A 14 -3.44 -2.64 -1.19
CA GLY A 14 -4.20 -1.54 -0.57
C GLY A 14 -3.71 -1.23 0.85
N LEU A 15 -3.36 -2.26 1.63
CA LEU A 15 -2.85 -2.10 2.99
C LEU A 15 -1.49 -1.39 3.01
N SER A 16 -0.54 -1.81 2.17
CA SER A 16 0.80 -1.19 2.16
C SER A 16 0.77 0.24 1.64
N MET A 17 -0.11 0.53 0.67
CA MET A 17 -0.31 1.88 0.14
C MET A 17 -0.90 2.80 1.22
N ALA A 18 -1.95 2.35 1.93
CA ALA A 18 -2.53 3.08 3.04
C ALA A 18 -1.54 3.30 4.19
N MET A 19 -0.77 2.27 4.55
CA MET A 19 0.29 2.39 5.57
C MET A 19 1.37 3.40 5.16
N GLY A 20 1.86 3.32 3.92
CA GLY A 20 2.86 4.23 3.39
C GLY A 20 2.38 5.68 3.37
N LEU A 21 1.11 5.92 3.05
CA LEU A 21 0.49 7.24 3.05
C LEU A 21 0.33 7.80 4.48
N VAL A 22 -0.10 6.98 5.44
CA VAL A 22 -0.26 7.40 6.84
C VAL A 22 1.08 7.72 7.48
N ILE A 23 2.08 6.84 7.30
CA ILE A 23 3.43 7.06 7.84
C ILE A 23 4.09 8.26 7.13
N GLY A 24 4.05 8.28 5.80
CA GLY A 24 4.61 9.39 5.01
C GLY A 24 3.92 10.73 5.31
N GLY A 25 2.60 10.71 5.51
CA GLY A 25 1.82 11.87 5.92
C GLY A 25 2.19 12.35 7.32
N ALA A 26 2.31 11.45 8.30
CA ALA A 26 2.71 11.80 9.66
C ALA A 26 4.13 12.39 9.72
N ILE A 27 5.08 11.79 9.00
CA ILE A 27 6.45 12.31 8.87
C ILE A 27 6.44 13.67 8.14
N GLY A 28 5.63 13.80 7.09
CA GLY A 28 5.48 15.04 6.33
C GLY A 28 4.88 16.19 7.14
N LEU A 29 3.94 15.91 8.05
CA LEU A 29 3.42 16.89 9.00
C LEU A 29 4.51 17.36 9.97
N LEU A 30 5.32 16.44 10.50
CA LEU A 30 6.41 16.76 11.43
C LEU A 30 7.51 17.60 10.77
N LEU A 31 7.78 17.35 9.49
CA LEU A 31 8.84 18.02 8.73
C LEU A 31 8.34 19.24 7.92
N ASN A 32 7.08 19.63 8.12
CA ASN A 32 6.41 20.71 7.39
C ASN A 32 6.52 20.58 5.86
N ASN A 33 6.59 19.34 5.37
CA ASN A 33 6.78 19.03 3.96
C ASN A 33 5.86 17.86 3.54
N LEU A 34 4.56 18.05 3.82
CA LEU A 34 3.54 17.02 3.71
C LEU A 34 3.47 16.39 2.32
N VAL A 35 3.51 17.19 1.26
CA VAL A 35 3.39 16.71 -0.13
C VAL A 35 4.53 15.78 -0.49
N LEU A 36 5.77 16.13 -0.11
CA LEU A 36 6.96 15.37 -0.44
C LEU A 36 6.98 14.02 0.28
N PHE A 37 6.68 14.01 1.58
CA PHE A 37 6.72 12.79 2.39
C PHE A 37 5.45 11.93 2.23
N ALA A 38 4.27 12.52 2.04
CA ALA A 38 3.06 11.75 1.72
C ALA A 38 3.19 11.12 0.32
N GLY A 39 3.66 11.87 -0.68
CA GLY A 39 3.94 11.34 -2.01
C GLY A 39 5.03 10.26 -1.99
N GLY A 40 6.14 10.52 -1.30
CA GLY A 40 7.23 9.57 -1.13
C GLY A 40 6.80 8.30 -0.39
N GLY A 41 6.06 8.44 0.72
CA GLY A 41 5.53 7.32 1.50
C GLY A 41 4.53 6.46 0.71
N LEU A 42 3.72 7.08 -0.13
CA LEU A 42 2.79 6.39 -1.03
C LEU A 42 3.54 5.58 -2.09
N VAL A 43 4.56 6.16 -2.72
CA VAL A 43 5.43 5.46 -3.69
C VAL A 43 6.15 4.29 -3.02
N LEU A 44 6.67 4.48 -1.81
CA LEU A 44 7.34 3.43 -1.03
C LEU A 44 6.37 2.30 -0.65
N GLY A 45 5.18 2.65 -0.17
CA GLY A 45 4.11 1.70 0.18
C GLY A 45 3.60 0.92 -1.03
N LEU A 46 3.51 1.56 -2.19
CA LEU A 46 3.17 0.92 -3.47
C LEU A 46 4.31 -0.01 -3.94
N ALA A 47 5.57 0.42 -3.86
CA ALA A 47 6.72 -0.41 -4.25
C ALA A 47 6.80 -1.68 -3.40
N ILE A 48 6.62 -1.56 -2.08
CA ILE A 48 6.59 -2.71 -1.17
C ILE A 48 5.37 -3.60 -1.46
N GLY A 49 4.19 -3.02 -1.64
CA GLY A 49 2.97 -3.75 -1.93
C GLY A 49 3.03 -4.52 -3.24
N THR A 50 3.56 -3.90 -4.29
CA THR A 50 3.72 -4.50 -5.61
C THR A 50 4.79 -5.58 -5.62
N ALA A 51 5.89 -5.39 -4.89
CA ALA A 51 6.92 -6.43 -4.72
C ALA A 51 6.35 -7.65 -3.96
N LEU A 52 5.59 -7.42 -2.89
CA LEU A 52 4.96 -8.48 -2.10
C LEU A 52 3.87 -9.23 -2.89
N ASP A 53 3.08 -8.50 -3.69
CA ASP A 53 2.06 -9.08 -4.56
C ASP A 53 2.68 -9.96 -5.67
N ARG A 54 3.77 -9.50 -6.28
CA ARG A 54 4.55 -10.29 -7.25
C ARG A 54 5.10 -11.58 -6.64
N ASN A 55 5.67 -11.51 -5.44
CA ASN A 55 6.22 -12.67 -4.74
C ASN A 55 5.16 -13.70 -4.33
N ARG A 56 3.94 -13.27 -4.02
CA ARG A 56 2.83 -14.20 -3.75
C ARG A 56 2.33 -14.89 -5.01
N LYS A 57 2.24 -14.16 -6.12
CA LYS A 57 1.80 -14.71 -7.40
C LYS A 57 2.74 -15.79 -7.95
N SER A 58 4.00 -15.82 -7.52
CA SER A 58 4.97 -16.89 -7.84
C SER A 58 4.89 -18.13 -6.96
N THR A 59 4.24 -18.08 -5.79
CA THR A 59 4.06 -19.26 -4.92
C THR A 59 2.80 -20.05 -5.27
N ASP A 60 1.88 -19.47 -6.04
CA ASP A 60 0.64 -20.12 -6.53
C ASP A 60 0.78 -20.72 -7.95
N ALA A 61 1.99 -20.96 -8.47
CA ALA A 61 2.27 -21.56 -9.78
C ALA A 61 3.18 -22.78 -9.65
#